data_AF-A0A1G1NG16-F1
#
_entry.id   AF-A0A1G1NG16-F1
#
_cell.length_a   1.000
_cell.length_b   1.000
_cell.length_c   1.000
_cell.angle_alpha   90.00
_cell.angle_beta   90.00
_cell.angle_gamma   90.00
#
_symmetry.space_group_name_H-M   'P 1'
#
loop_
_entity.id
_entity.type
_entity.pdbx_description
1 polymer ?
#
loop_
_entity_poly.entity_id
_entity_poly.type
_entity_poly.pdbx_seq_one_letter_code
_entity_poly.pdbx_strand_id
1 'polypeptide(L)'
;MKFEEIMDRIKGIEFDAIRVKSQYYFEAIILRDKLPVLAERLEKLFGKQLCPPEKKLPPDAEKVAGAFGGVMGDQTLYFLKENEYSYFAMLWPWSDDCHITVKLGRK
;
A
#
# COMPACT_ATOMS: atom_id res chain seq x y z
N MET A 1 6.56 -1.07 -15.32
CA MET A 1 6.27 0.12 -14.50
C MET A 1 7.52 0.59 -13.76
N LYS A 2 7.70 1.89 -13.52
CA LYS A 2 8.66 2.45 -12.56
C LYS A 2 7.95 2.83 -11.24
N PHE A 3 8.67 2.86 -10.12
CA PHE A 3 8.08 3.29 -8.84
C PHE A 3 7.55 4.74 -8.88
N GLU A 4 8.19 5.61 -9.66
CA GLU A 4 7.73 6.98 -9.89
C GLU A 4 6.33 7.05 -10.52
N GLU A 5 5.97 6.10 -11.39
CA GLU A 5 4.64 6.03 -12.00
C GLU A 5 3.56 5.71 -10.96
N ILE A 6 3.88 4.89 -9.95
CA ILE A 6 2.98 4.63 -8.81
C ILE A 6 2.78 5.92 -8.02
N MET A 7 3.88 6.63 -7.72
CA MET A 7 3.83 7.90 -7.00
C MET A 7 3.02 8.95 -7.76
N ASP A 8 3.12 9.00 -9.08
CA ASP A 8 2.33 9.91 -9.92
C ASP A 8 0.83 9.63 -9.85
N ARG A 9 0.45 8.36 -9.72
CA ARG A 9 -0.96 7.94 -9.70
C ARG A 9 -1.65 8.24 -8.36
N ILE A 10 -0.87 8.29 -7.29
CA ILE A 10 -1.35 8.72 -5.96
C ILE A 10 -1.14 10.22 -5.71
N LYS A 11 -0.58 10.99 -6.67
CA LYS A 11 -0.47 12.46 -6.55
C LYS A 11 -1.83 13.11 -6.38
N GLY A 12 -1.88 14.17 -5.56
CA GLY A 12 -3.11 14.90 -5.27
C GLY A 12 -3.96 14.29 -4.16
N ILE A 13 -3.49 13.21 -3.53
CA ILE A 13 -3.96 12.84 -2.19
C ILE A 13 -3.23 13.72 -1.19
N GLU A 14 -4.00 14.32 -0.29
CA GLU A 14 -3.47 15.07 0.83
C GLU A 14 -2.94 14.08 1.87
N PHE A 15 -1.63 14.16 2.15
CA PHE A 15 -0.98 13.38 3.18
C PHE A 15 -0.82 14.24 4.42
N ASP A 16 -1.31 13.74 5.55
CA ASP A 16 -1.19 14.41 6.85
C ASP A 16 0.29 14.52 7.26
N ALA A 17 1.06 13.45 7.05
CA ALA A 17 2.51 13.46 7.25
C ALA A 17 3.22 12.52 6.28
N ILE A 18 4.32 12.99 5.68
CA ILE A 18 5.25 12.11 4.93
C ILE A 18 6.35 11.67 5.89
N ARG A 19 6.45 10.37 6.13
CA ARG A 19 7.46 9.79 7.03
C ARG A 19 8.74 9.44 6.28
N VAL A 20 8.59 8.81 5.11
CA VAL A 20 9.71 8.37 4.27
C VAL A 20 9.36 8.60 2.81
N LYS A 21 10.31 9.14 2.04
CA LYS A 21 10.20 9.23 0.58
C LYS A 21 11.56 8.96 -0.03
N SER A 22 11.68 7.84 -0.73
CA SER A 22 12.87 7.41 -1.44
C SER A 22 12.51 6.96 -2.86
N GLN A 23 13.53 6.57 -3.64
CA GLN A 23 13.34 6.11 -5.01
C GLN A 23 12.53 4.80 -5.13
N TYR A 24 12.48 3.99 -4.06
CA TYR A 24 11.85 2.64 -4.10
C TYR A 24 10.88 2.38 -2.95
N TYR A 25 10.73 3.33 -2.04
CA TYR A 25 9.88 3.18 -0.86
C TYR A 25 9.31 4.54 -0.45
N PHE A 26 8.04 4.55 -0.12
CA PHE A 26 7.30 5.71 0.37
C PHE A 26 6.41 5.29 1.54
N GLU A 27 6.46 6.08 2.62
CA GLU A 27 5.60 5.92 3.78
C GLU A 27 5.01 7.27 4.17
N ALA A 28 3.70 7.32 4.31
CA ALA A 28 2.96 8.50 4.71
C ALA A 28 1.75 8.16 5.57
N ILE A 29 1.19 9.16 6.22
CA ILE A 29 -0.06 9.09 6.95
C ILE A 29 -1.11 9.83 6.12
N ILE A 30 -2.29 9.22 6.00
CA ILE A 30 -3.49 9.88 5.50
C ILE A 30 -4.57 9.86 6.58
N LEU A 31 -5.55 10.74 6.45
CA LEU A 31 -6.81 10.65 7.17
C LEU A 31 -7.73 9.62 6.50
N ARG A 32 -8.60 9.00 7.29
CA ARG A 32 -9.53 7.96 6.84
C ARG A 32 -10.49 8.44 5.76
N ASP A 33 -10.85 9.72 5.72
CA ASP A 33 -11.71 10.29 4.67
C ASP A 33 -11.07 10.20 3.27
N LYS A 34 -9.72 10.11 3.19
CA LYS A 34 -8.98 9.93 1.94
C LYS A 34 -8.87 8.48 1.52
N LEU A 35 -9.18 7.52 2.40
CA LEU A 35 -9.07 6.09 2.13
C LEU A 35 -9.82 5.65 0.88
N PRO A 36 -11.10 6.03 0.63
CA PRO A 36 -11.82 5.57 -0.55
C PRO A 36 -11.15 6.00 -1.86
N VAL A 37 -10.66 7.25 -1.92
CA VAL A 37 -9.97 7.79 -3.10
C VAL A 37 -8.61 7.11 -3.30
N LEU A 38 -7.88 6.87 -2.21
CA LEU A 38 -6.60 6.15 -2.28
C LEU A 38 -6.82 4.70 -2.72
N ALA A 39 -7.76 3.99 -2.11
CA ALA A 39 -8.08 2.60 -2.41
C ALA A 39 -8.49 2.43 -3.87
N GLU A 40 -9.35 3.30 -4.42
CA GLU A 40 -9.74 3.26 -5.83
C GLU A 40 -8.52 3.40 -6.78
N ARG A 41 -7.60 4.32 -6.45
CA ARG A 41 -6.37 4.51 -7.23
C ARG A 41 -5.43 3.33 -7.13
N LEU A 42 -5.28 2.76 -5.93
CA LEU A 42 -4.48 1.56 -5.70
C LEU A 42 -5.09 0.36 -6.43
N GLU A 43 -6.42 0.19 -6.42
CA GLU A 43 -7.09 -0.87 -7.16
C GLU A 43 -6.88 -0.76 -8.67
N LYS A 44 -6.92 0.46 -9.21
CA LYS A 44 -6.61 0.71 -10.63
C LYS A 44 -5.16 0.38 -11.00
N LEU A 45 -4.23 0.42 -10.04
CA LEU A 45 -2.81 0.15 -10.26
C LEU A 45 -2.44 -1.31 -10.04
N PHE A 46 -2.86 -1.87 -8.91
CA PHE A 46 -2.45 -3.18 -8.43
C PHE A 46 -3.49 -4.26 -8.73
N GLY A 47 -4.70 -3.88 -9.13
CA GLY A 47 -5.86 -4.77 -9.13
C GLY A 47 -6.50 -4.87 -7.76
N LYS A 48 -7.37 -5.87 -7.58
CA LYS A 48 -8.09 -6.08 -6.30
C LYS A 48 -7.13 -6.27 -5.13
N GLN A 49 -7.51 -5.75 -3.97
CA GLN A 49 -6.79 -6.00 -2.72
C GLN A 49 -6.70 -7.51 -2.43
N LEU A 50 -5.55 -7.94 -1.91
CA LEU A 50 -5.30 -9.33 -1.49
C LEU A 50 -5.75 -9.63 -0.06
N CYS A 51 -5.96 -8.60 0.77
CA CYS A 51 -6.40 -8.69 2.17
C CYS A 51 -7.35 -7.51 2.46
N PRO A 52 -8.44 -7.65 3.27
CA PRO A 52 -8.88 -8.81 4.07
C PRO A 52 -9.33 -10.05 3.27
N PRO A 53 -9.38 -11.25 3.90
CA PRO A 53 -9.03 -12.52 3.27
C PRO A 53 -10.22 -13.25 2.66
N GLU A 54 -10.11 -13.59 1.38
CA GLU A 54 -10.68 -14.86 0.91
C GLU A 54 -9.60 -15.89 0.56
N LYS A 55 -8.31 -15.52 0.52
CA LYS A 55 -7.24 -16.44 0.10
C LYS A 55 -5.94 -16.19 0.84
N LYS A 56 -5.24 -17.30 1.10
CA LYS A 56 -3.84 -17.37 1.51
C LYS A 56 -3.01 -16.46 0.60
N LEU A 57 -2.23 -15.54 1.19
CA LEU A 57 -1.37 -14.64 0.42
C LEU A 57 -0.37 -15.46 -0.43
N PRO A 58 -0.04 -15.01 -1.65
CA PRO A 58 1.08 -15.58 -2.39
C PRO A 58 2.36 -15.56 -1.55
N PRO A 59 3.24 -16.57 -1.63
CA PRO A 59 4.47 -16.63 -0.83
C PRO A 59 5.35 -15.37 -0.96
N ASP A 60 5.40 -14.77 -2.15
CA ASP A 60 6.13 -13.52 -2.41
C ASP A 60 5.49 -12.34 -1.67
N ALA A 61 4.16 -12.26 -1.65
CA ALA A 61 3.41 -11.22 -0.96
C ALA A 61 3.51 -11.38 0.56
N GLU A 62 3.49 -12.61 1.07
CA GLU A 62 3.70 -12.93 2.49
C GLU A 62 5.11 -12.55 2.95
N LYS A 63 6.13 -12.84 2.15
CA LYS A 63 7.52 -12.44 2.42
C LYS A 63 7.69 -10.92 2.44
N VAL A 64 7.02 -10.21 1.54
CA VAL A 64 7.01 -8.74 1.52
C VAL A 64 6.28 -8.21 2.75
N ALA A 65 5.05 -8.66 3.00
CA ALA A 65 4.28 -8.29 4.18
C ALA A 65 5.07 -8.49 5.48
N GLY A 66 5.65 -9.68 5.67
CA GLY A 66 6.46 -10.00 6.85
C GLY A 66 7.69 -9.09 7.03
N ALA A 67 8.34 -8.68 5.95
CA ALA A 67 9.48 -7.75 6.01
C ALA A 67 9.07 -6.33 6.42
N PHE A 68 7.80 -5.96 6.25
CA PHE A 68 7.30 -4.63 6.54
C PHE A 68 6.41 -4.54 7.78
N GLY A 69 6.20 -5.64 8.51
CA GLY A 69 5.48 -5.69 9.80
C GLY A 69 4.25 -6.62 9.84
N GLY A 70 4.01 -7.37 8.76
CA GLY A 70 2.88 -8.29 8.62
C GLY A 70 1.60 -7.61 8.12
N VAL A 71 0.54 -8.40 7.93
CA VAL A 71 -0.81 -7.91 7.62
C VAL A 71 -1.77 -8.50 8.65
N MET A 72 -2.37 -7.64 9.48
CA MET A 72 -3.41 -8.00 10.45
C MET A 72 -4.82 -7.80 9.86
N GLY A 73 -5.88 -8.23 10.56
CA GLY A 73 -7.22 -8.39 9.98
C GLY A 73 -7.89 -7.13 9.41
N ASP A 74 -7.49 -5.95 9.89
CA ASP A 74 -7.97 -4.63 9.45
C ASP A 74 -7.02 -3.96 8.44
N GLN A 75 -5.93 -4.63 8.08
CA GLN A 75 -4.90 -4.11 7.19
C GLN A 75 -5.13 -4.61 5.76
N THR A 76 -4.97 -3.69 4.82
CA THR A 76 -5.10 -3.97 3.39
C THR A 76 -3.73 -4.14 2.76
N LEU A 77 -3.58 -5.17 1.92
CA LEU A 77 -2.39 -5.37 1.09
C LEU A 77 -2.80 -5.43 -0.38
N TYR A 78 -2.17 -4.58 -1.19
CA TYR A 78 -2.12 -4.69 -2.63
C TYR A 78 -0.75 -5.19 -3.03
N PHE A 79 -0.70 -6.12 -3.98
CA PHE A 79 0.56 -6.64 -4.48
C PHE A 79 0.43 -6.89 -5.98
N LEU A 80 1.45 -6.44 -6.72
CA LEU A 80 1.54 -6.64 -8.15
C LEU A 80 2.95 -7.11 -8.47
N LYS A 81 3.06 -8.27 -9.12
CA LYS A 81 4.31 -8.76 -9.67
C LYS A 81 4.32 -8.44 -11.16
N GLU A 82 5.29 -7.65 -11.59
CA GLU A 82 5.43 -7.26 -13.00
C GLU A 82 6.91 -7.34 -13.40
N ASN A 83 7.20 -8.17 -14.41
CA ASN A 83 8.57 -8.50 -14.83
C ASN A 83 9.41 -9.05 -13.66
N GLU A 84 10.58 -8.45 -13.40
CA GLU A 84 11.51 -8.84 -12.33
C GLU A 84 11.22 -8.15 -10.98
N TYR A 85 10.24 -7.24 -10.93
CA TYR A 85 9.95 -6.44 -9.73
C TYR A 85 8.62 -6.82 -9.09
N SER A 86 8.60 -6.71 -7.76
CA SER A 86 7.40 -6.84 -6.93
C SER A 86 7.03 -5.49 -6.34
N TYR A 87 5.83 -5.03 -6.64
CA TYR A 87 5.27 -3.79 -6.10
C TYR A 87 4.26 -4.13 -5.02
N PHE A 88 4.21 -3.30 -3.99
CA PHE A 88 3.23 -3.46 -2.92
C PHE A 88 2.69 -2.11 -2.44
N ALA A 89 1.45 -2.13 -1.96
CA ALA A 89 0.85 -1.08 -1.17
C ALA A 89 0.21 -1.69 0.09
N MET A 90 0.53 -1.16 1.26
CA MET A 90 -0.09 -1.55 2.52
C MET A 90 -0.80 -0.35 3.12
N LEU A 91 -2.04 -0.58 3.56
CA LEU A 91 -2.85 0.39 4.29
C LEU A 91 -3.07 -0.16 5.68
N TRP A 92 -2.58 0.58 6.67
CA TRP A 92 -2.65 0.21 8.07
C TRP A 92 -3.43 1.25 8.85
N PRO A 93 -4.74 1.03 9.04
CA PRO A 93 -5.54 1.84 9.94
C PRO A 93 -4.95 1.83 11.35
N TRP A 94 -5.03 2.96 12.03
CA TRP A 94 -4.68 3.08 13.44
C TRP A 94 -5.91 2.80 14.29
N SER A 95 -5.68 2.48 15.57
CA SER A 95 -6.74 2.26 16.55
C SER A 95 -7.53 3.53 16.90
N ASP A 96 -7.08 4.70 16.44
CA ASP A 96 -7.77 5.98 16.63
C ASP A 96 -8.90 6.23 15.62
N ASP A 97 -9.09 5.29 14.69
CA ASP A 97 -10.11 5.32 13.64
C ASP A 97 -9.98 6.48 12.64
N CYS A 98 -8.96 7.32 12.79
CA CYS A 98 -8.76 8.55 12.02
C CYS A 98 -7.58 8.44 11.07
N HIS A 99 -6.48 7.84 11.51
CA HIS A 99 -5.23 7.80 10.76
C HIS A 99 -5.00 6.45 10.09
N ILE A 100 -4.35 6.49 8.94
CA ILE A 100 -3.95 5.30 8.20
C ILE A 100 -2.51 5.50 7.73
N THR A 101 -1.63 4.57 8.09
CA THR A 101 -0.29 4.52 7.49
C THR A 101 -0.38 3.87 6.11
N VAL A 102 0.13 4.57 5.11
CA VAL A 102 0.28 4.08 3.74
C VAL A 102 1.74 3.74 3.51
N LYS A 103 2.01 2.52 3.08
CA LYS A 103 3.36 2.07 2.70
C LYS A 103 3.34 1.59 1.27
N LEU A 104 4.17 2.20 0.43
CA LEU A 104 4.34 1.82 -0.97
C LEU A 104 5.79 1.45 -1.19
N GLY A 105 6.03 0.38 -1.94
CA GLY A 105 7.40 0.03 -2.29
C GLY A 105 7.54 -0.86 -3.49
N ARG A 106 8.77 -0.92 -3.97
CA ARG A 106 9.24 -1.83 -5.00
C ARG A 106 10.37 -2.68 -4.44
N LYS A 107 10.30 -3.99 -4.68
CA LYS A 107 11.35 -4.95 -4.38
C LYS A 107 11.82 -5.64 -5.65
#